data_AF-A0A1B6JPP7-F1
#
_entry.id   AF-A0A1B6JPP7-F1
#
_cell.length_a   1.000
_cell.length_b   1.000
_cell.length_c   1.000
_cell.angle_alpha   90.00
_cell.angle_beta   90.00
_cell.angle_gamma   90.00
#
_symmetry.space_group_name_H-M   'P 1'
#
loop_
_entity.id
_entity.type
_entity.pdbx_description
1 polymer ?
#
loop_
_entity_poly.entity_id
_entity_poly.type
_entity_poly.pdbx_seq_one_letter_code
_entity_poly.pdbx_strand_id
1 'polypeptide(L)'
;MFLDVSVNGSHVLVGVCYKPPNIGHLIDFEHTLINLMARYSHVFIMGDLNSNLIKPATYDQTYLTTMLQSYNLTLLPLQATHHTATTNTWLDITAVSDPTHVAYHGKLPAP
;
A
#
# COMPACT_ATOMS: atom_id res chain seq x y z
N MET A 1 -1.03 -8.84 -7.22
CA MET A 1 -0.86 -10.24 -6.77
C MET A 1 -1.26 -10.32 -5.31
N PHE A 2 -1.92 -11.41 -4.89
CA PHE A 2 -2.21 -11.68 -3.47
C PHE A 2 -1.57 -12.99 -3.06
N LEU A 3 -1.05 -13.04 -1.84
CA LEU A 3 -0.36 -14.18 -1.26
C LEU A 3 -0.94 -14.45 0.13
N ASP A 4 -1.11 -15.72 0.47
CA ASP A 4 -1.30 -16.17 1.85
C ASP A 4 0.08 -16.47 2.44
N VAL A 5 0.44 -15.78 3.52
CA VAL A 5 1.68 -16.01 4.25
C VAL A 5 1.34 -16.54 5.64
N SER A 6 1.72 -17.79 5.91
CA SER A 6 1.54 -18.41 7.21
C SER A 6 2.82 -18.34 8.04
N VAL A 7 2.73 -17.78 9.25
CA VAL A 7 3.83 -17.69 10.21
C VAL A 7 3.31 -18.15 11.57
N ASN A 8 3.90 -19.21 12.12
CA ASN A 8 3.52 -19.77 13.43
C ASN A 8 2.01 -20.08 13.56
N GLY A 9 1.35 -20.47 12.47
CA GLY A 9 -0.09 -20.77 12.42
C GLY A 9 -0.99 -19.54 12.22
N SER A 10 -0.44 -18.32 12.23
CA SER A 10 -1.16 -17.11 11.85
C SER A 10 -1.06 -16.88 10.35
N HIS A 11 -2.19 -16.60 9.70
CA HIS A 11 -2.27 -16.31 8.27
C HIS A 11 -2.37 -14.80 8.03
N VAL A 12 -1.53 -14.29 7.13
CA VAL A 12 -1.49 -12.89 6.73
C VAL A 12 -1.76 -12.81 5.24
N LEU A 13 -2.76 -12.01 4.85
CA LEU A 13 -3.00 -11.68 3.45
C LEU A 13 -2.03 -10.58 3.02
N VAL A 14 -1.17 -10.90 2.06
CA VAL A 14 -0.22 -9.96 1.48
C VAL A 14 -0.65 -9.59 0.06
N GLY A 15 -1.08 -8.34 -0.14
CA GLY A 15 -1.36 -7.76 -1.45
C GLY A 15 -0.15 -6.99 -1.97
N VAL A 16 0.40 -7.41 -3.10
CA VAL A 16 1.47 -6.68 -3.81
C VAL A 16 0.88 -6.09 -5.08
N CYS A 17 0.99 -4.78 -5.25
CA CYS A 17 0.42 -4.07 -6.39
C CYS A 17 1.47 -3.20 -7.07
N TYR A 18 1.48 -3.23 -8.41
CA TYR A 18 2.17 -2.25 -9.23
C TYR A 18 1.12 -1.55 -10.09
N LYS A 19 1.02 -0.23 -9.98
CA LYS A 19 0.20 0.59 -10.89
C LYS A 19 1.15 1.39 -11.79
N PRO A 20 1.09 1.22 -13.13
CA PRO A 20 1.88 2.03 -14.03
C PRO A 20 1.60 3.54 -13.86
N PRO A 21 2.56 4.41 -14.18
CA PRO A 21 2.35 5.85 -14.13
C PRO A 21 1.29 6.28 -15.15
N ASN A 22 0.38 7.16 -14.72
CA ASN A 22 -0.69 7.79 -15.52
C ASN A 22 -1.70 6.84 -16.19
N ILE A 23 -1.56 5.51 -16.04
CA ILE A 23 -2.38 4.52 -16.72
C ILE A 23 -2.67 3.36 -15.75
N GLY A 24 -3.91 2.90 -15.74
CA GLY A 24 -4.35 1.76 -14.94
C GLY A 24 -5.24 2.15 -13.77
N HIS A 25 -6.21 1.29 -13.48
CA HIS A 25 -7.14 1.41 -12.37
C HIS A 25 -6.84 0.35 -11.32
N LEU A 26 -7.02 0.68 -10.04
CA LEU A 26 -6.85 -0.30 -8.97
C LEU A 26 -8.07 -1.21 -8.80
N ILE A 27 -9.10 -1.08 -9.64
CA ILE A 27 -10.40 -1.74 -9.44
C ILE A 27 -10.31 -3.27 -9.36
N ASP A 28 -9.49 -3.92 -10.19
CA ASP A 28 -9.33 -5.38 -10.14
C ASP A 28 -8.57 -5.82 -8.88
N PHE A 29 -7.59 -5.02 -8.46
CA PHE A 29 -6.86 -5.23 -7.22
C PHE A 29 -7.78 -5.03 -6.01
N GLU A 30 -8.60 -3.99 -6.02
CA GLU A 30 -9.60 -3.64 -5.03
C GLU A 30 -10.68 -4.72 -4.89
N HIS A 31 -11.28 -5.18 -5.99
CA HIS A 31 -12.23 -6.28 -5.97
C HIS A 31 -11.63 -7.57 -5.39
N THR A 32 -10.39 -7.88 -5.77
CA THR A 32 -9.70 -9.07 -5.24
C THR A 32 -9.39 -8.92 -3.75
N LEU A 33 -8.96 -7.74 -3.31
CA LEU A 33 -8.72 -7.41 -1.91
C LEU A 33 -9.97 -7.66 -1.06
N ILE A 34 -11.11 -7.08 -1.44
CA ILE A 34 -12.36 -7.20 -0.70
C ILE A 34 -12.81 -8.65 -0.57
N ASN A 35 -12.69 -9.42 -1.65
CA ASN A 35 -13.10 -10.83 -1.69
C ASN A 35 -12.23 -11.72 -0.78
N LEU A 36 -10.95 -11.37 -0.59
CA LEU A 36 -10.01 -12.15 0.19
C LEU A 36 -9.94 -11.69 1.65
N MET A 37 -9.96 -10.37 1.91
CA MET A 37 -9.64 -9.79 3.22
C MET A 37 -10.55 -10.28 4.35
N ALA A 38 -11.82 -10.61 4.05
CA ALA A 38 -12.76 -11.11 5.04
C ALA A 38 -12.33 -12.45 5.70
N ARG A 39 -11.36 -13.16 5.11
CA ARG A 39 -10.84 -14.44 5.60
C ARG A 39 -9.60 -14.29 6.49
N TYR A 40 -9.08 -13.08 6.64
CA TYR A 40 -7.80 -12.82 7.30
C TYR A 40 -7.95 -11.81 8.43
N SER A 41 -7.37 -12.12 9.58
CA SER A 41 -7.27 -11.18 10.70
C SER A 41 -6.16 -10.13 10.47
N HIS A 42 -5.20 -10.43 9.60
CA HIS A 42 -4.09 -9.56 9.26
C HIS A 42 -4.02 -9.37 7.75
N VAL A 43 -4.10 -8.11 7.31
CA VAL A 43 -3.99 -7.72 5.90
C VAL A 43 -2.86 -6.71 5.78
N PHE A 44 -2.03 -6.92 4.77
CA PHE A 44 -0.88 -6.09 4.48
C PHE A 44 -0.84 -5.84 2.97
N ILE A 45 -0.71 -4.58 2.55
CA ILE A 45 -0.62 -4.17 1.16
C ILE A 45 0.67 -3.38 0.96
N MET A 46 1.38 -3.66 -0.12
CA MET A 46 2.57 -2.90 -0.51
C MET A 46 2.74 -2.78 -2.02
N GLY A 47 3.54 -1.80 -2.43
CA GLY A 47 4.09 -1.71 -3.78
C GLY A 47 4.15 -0.30 -4.34
N ASP A 48 4.63 -0.18 -5.58
CA ASP A 48 4.73 1.07 -6.32
C ASP A 48 3.43 1.36 -7.06
N LEU A 49 2.68 2.35 -6.57
CA LEU A 49 1.41 2.74 -7.18
C LEU A 49 1.52 3.95 -8.10
N ASN A 50 2.71 4.53 -8.25
CA ASN A 50 2.91 5.75 -9.04
C ASN A 50 1.90 6.88 -8.72
N SER A 51 1.35 6.89 -7.50
CA SER A 51 0.40 7.87 -6.98
C SER A 51 1.11 8.73 -5.94
N ASN A 52 1.59 9.91 -6.32
CA ASN A 52 2.35 10.76 -5.41
C ASN A 52 1.50 11.19 -4.20
N LEU A 53 1.92 10.76 -3.01
CA LEU A 53 1.24 11.10 -1.75
C LEU A 53 1.71 12.43 -1.13
N ILE A 54 2.76 13.04 -1.69
CA ILE A 54 3.21 14.38 -1.31
C ILE A 54 2.34 15.42 -2.02
N LYS A 55 1.91 16.44 -1.26
CA LYS A 55 1.06 17.55 -1.75
C LYS A 55 1.57 18.18 -3.06
N PRO A 56 0.67 18.73 -3.90
CA PRO A 56 -0.78 18.88 -3.70
C PRO A 56 -1.59 17.59 -3.96
N ALA A 57 -2.83 17.57 -3.45
CA ALA A 57 -3.73 16.44 -3.64
C ALA A 57 -4.07 16.21 -5.12
N THR A 58 -3.81 15.00 -5.61
CA THR A 58 -4.22 14.56 -6.95
C THR A 58 -5.44 13.64 -6.87
N TYR A 59 -6.11 13.40 -8.00
CA TYR A 59 -7.18 12.40 -8.08
C TYR A 59 -6.69 11.02 -7.64
N ASP A 60 -5.53 10.60 -8.16
CA ASP A 60 -4.90 9.31 -7.86
C ASP A 60 -4.55 9.15 -6.37
N GLN A 61 -4.02 10.21 -5.75
CA GLN A 61 -3.80 10.24 -4.31
C GLN A 61 -5.12 10.08 -3.55
N THR A 62 -6.12 10.88 -3.90
CA THR A 62 -7.41 10.89 -3.20
C THR A 62 -8.06 9.52 -3.29
N TYR A 63 -8.19 8.97 -4.50
CA TYR A 63 -8.76 7.65 -4.74
C TYR A 63 -8.03 6.56 -3.94
N LEU A 64 -6.70 6.53 -3.99
CA LEU A 64 -5.91 5.57 -3.22
C LEU A 64 -6.15 5.69 -1.70
N THR A 65 -6.08 6.90 -1.16
CA THR A 65 -6.28 7.09 0.29
C THR A 65 -7.70 6.78 0.74
N THR A 66 -8.72 7.13 -0.06
CA THR A 66 -10.11 6.79 0.23
C THR A 66 -10.33 5.28 0.16
N MET A 67 -9.80 4.60 -0.86
CA MET A 67 -9.89 3.15 -1.00
C MET A 67 -9.30 2.43 0.22
N LEU A 68 -8.09 2.81 0.65
CA LEU A 68 -7.47 2.24 1.85
C LEU A 68 -8.32 2.50 3.11
N GLN A 69 -8.82 3.72 3.29
CA GLN A 69 -9.69 4.07 4.42
C GLN A 69 -10.99 3.27 4.44
N SER A 70 -11.63 3.06 3.28
CA SER A 70 -12.86 2.27 3.15
C SER A 70 -12.69 0.80 3.58
N TYR A 71 -11.46 0.28 3.53
CA TYR A 71 -11.12 -1.09 3.94
C TYR A 71 -10.45 -1.18 5.31
N ASN A 72 -10.53 -0.10 6.12
CA ASN A 72 -9.85 0.00 7.42
C ASN A 72 -8.34 -0.29 7.33
N LEU A 73 -7.71 0.07 6.20
CA LEU A 73 -6.27 -0.04 6.02
C LEU A 73 -5.61 1.28 6.38
N THR A 74 -4.66 1.19 7.30
CA THR A 74 -3.83 2.31 7.72
C THR A 74 -2.58 2.36 6.86
N LEU A 75 -2.41 3.45 6.11
CA LEU A 75 -1.16 3.74 5.41
C LEU A 75 -0.06 4.00 6.44
N LEU A 76 1.02 3.22 6.39
CA LEU A 76 2.19 3.45 7.21
C LEU A 76 2.97 4.63 6.63
N PRO A 77 3.28 5.67 7.43
CA PRO A 77 3.95 6.85 6.91
C PRO A 77 5.36 6.49 6.47
N LEU A 78 5.64 6.78 5.20
CA LEU A 78 6.97 6.78 4.62
C LEU A 78 7.32 8.21 4.21
N GLN A 79 8.61 8.54 4.21
CA GLN A 79 9.09 9.75 3.56
C GLN A 79 9.07 9.57 2.03
N ALA A 80 9.53 10.55 1.26
CA ALA A 80 9.77 10.34 -0.16
C ALA A 80 10.57 9.03 -0.39
N THR A 81 10.06 8.23 -1.33
CA THR A 81 10.57 6.89 -1.69
C THR A 81 11.24 6.90 -3.06
N HIS A 82 10.90 7.87 -3.90
CA HIS A 82 11.49 8.08 -5.21
C HIS A 82 12.13 9.47 -5.27
N HIS A 83 13.40 9.49 -5.69
CA HIS A 83 14.25 10.67 -5.69
C HIS A 83 14.84 10.86 -7.10
N THR A 84 14.57 12.03 -7.69
CA THR A 84 15.26 12.47 -8.91
C THR A 84 16.20 13.62 -8.59
N ALA A 85 16.93 14.13 -9.58
CA ALA A 85 17.79 15.30 -9.40
C ALA A 85 17.02 16.56 -8.94
N THR A 86 15.71 16.63 -9.20
CA THR A 86 14.91 17.84 -8.98
C THR A 86 13.68 17.61 -8.11
N THR A 87 13.28 16.36 -7.88
CA THR A 87 12.02 16.04 -7.18
C THR A 87 12.17 14.92 -6.17
N ASN A 88 11.33 14.99 -5.14
CA ASN A 88 11.16 13.95 -4.14
C ASN A 88 9.68 13.57 -4.12
N THR A 89 9.35 12.33 -4.45
CA THR A 89 7.97 11.83 -4.52
C THR A 89 7.79 10.60 -3.63
N TRP A 90 6.58 10.42 -3.10
CA TRP A 90 6.21 9.22 -2.36
C TRP A 90 5.27 8.37 -3.21
N LEU A 91 5.82 7.32 -3.83
CA LEU A 91 5.13 6.46 -4.81
C LEU A 91 4.90 5.04 -4.28
N ASP A 92 5.87 4.54 -3.50
CA ASP A 92 5.81 3.23 -2.86
C ASP A 92 5.01 3.31 -1.56
N ILE A 93 4.02 2.44 -1.39
CA ILE A 93 3.20 2.44 -0.19
C ILE A 93 3.34 1.14 0.59
N THR A 94 3.04 1.25 1.88
CA THR A 94 2.73 0.11 2.74
C THR A 94 1.49 0.45 3.56
N ALA A 95 0.48 -0.41 3.55
CA ALA A 95 -0.74 -0.25 4.34
C ALA A 95 -1.10 -1.54 5.07
N VAL A 96 -1.66 -1.42 6.27
CA VAL A 96 -1.96 -2.55 7.15
C VAL A 96 -3.35 -2.46 7.76
N SER A 97 -3.99 -3.59 8.03
CA SER A 97 -5.30 -3.62 8.71
C SER A 97 -5.23 -3.16 10.17
N ASP A 98 -4.08 -3.35 10.83
CA ASP A 98 -3.88 -2.94 12.22
C ASP A 98 -2.42 -2.48 12.46
N PRO A 99 -2.19 -1.17 12.65
CA PRO A 99 -0.85 -0.64 12.87
C PRO A 99 -0.26 -1.04 14.23
N THR A 100 -1.06 -1.50 15.20
CA THR A 100 -0.53 -1.94 16.50
C THR A 100 0.31 -3.22 16.42
N HIS A 101 0.12 -4.01 15.36
CA HIS A 101 0.91 -5.20 15.05
C HIS A 101 2.19 -4.89 14.25
N VAL A 102 2.49 -3.61 13.97
CA VAL A 102 3.70 -3.20 13.25
C VAL A 102 4.76 -2.74 14.25
N ALA A 103 5.80 -3.56 14.43
CA ALA A 103 6.91 -3.22 15.32
C ALA A 103 7.76 -2.04 14.80
N TYR A 104 8.06 -2.03 13.49
CA TYR A 104 8.87 -1.01 12.83
C TYR A 104 8.41 -0.80 11.38
N HIS A 105 8.45 0.45 10.93
CA HIS A 105 8.25 0.81 9.52
C HIS A 105 9.18 1.98 9.16
N GLY A 106 9.49 2.12 7.87
CA GLY A 106 10.40 3.16 7.38
C GLY A 106 11.09 2.77 6.09
N LYS A 107 12.18 3.47 5.78
CA LYS A 107 13.03 3.19 4.62
C LYS A 107 14.43 2.81 5.06
N LEU A 108 15.06 1.91 4.31
CA LEU A 108 16.49 1.65 4.40
C LEU A 108 17.23 2.53 3.40
N PRO A 109 18.48 2.94 3.68
CA PRO A 109 19.32 3.62 2.71
C PRO A 109 19.52 2.72 1.48
N ALA A 110 19.52 3.33 0.29
CA ALA A 110 19.90 2.63 -0.93
C ALA A 110 21.38 2.19 -0.82
N PRO A 111 21.73 0.98 -1.31
CA PRO A 111 23.11 0.50 -1.35
C PRO A 111 24.07 1.41 -2.11
#